data_AF-A0A8T7EJ27-F1
#
_entry.id   AF-A0A8T7EJ27-F1
#
_cell.length_a   1.000
_cell.length_b   1.000
_cell.length_c   1.000
_cell.angle_alpha   90.00
_cell.angle_beta   90.00
_cell.angle_gamma   90.00
#
_symmetry.space_group_name_H-M   'P 1'
#
loop_
_entity.id
_entity.type
_entity.pdbx_description
1 polymer ?
#
loop_
_entity_poly.entity_id
_entity_poly.type
_entity_poly.pdbx_seq_one_letter_code
_entity_poly.pdbx_strand_id
1 'polypeptide(L)'
;MSDFFNRVRSGAGKAAFEADKLRRTQAIQLKIRSLNQETEKVYTQVGRVAYTLYQQEQVAQPELKAACDRLAAVFAQIAAHEQEVERIKAEIFVDAAVAGIQYGHICPNGHGQMAPQDYFCQVCGAKAIDVPPPTGLACPHCH
;
A
#
# COMPACT_ATOMS: atom_id res chain seq x y z
N MET A 1 34.73 -6.42 11.97
CA MET A 1 33.54 -7.18 12.42
C MET A 1 32.22 -6.43 12.22
N SER A 2 32.23 -5.11 12.03
CA SER A 2 31.04 -4.26 11.75
C SER A 2 30.36 -4.56 10.41
N ASP A 3 31.10 -4.92 9.36
CA ASP A 3 30.54 -5.11 8.01
C ASP A 3 29.59 -6.30 7.88
N PHE A 4 29.83 -7.37 8.65
CA PHE A 4 28.96 -8.54 8.65
C PHE A 4 27.62 -8.23 9.34
N PHE A 5 27.66 -7.52 10.47
CA PHE A 5 26.46 -7.09 11.19
C PHE A 5 25.60 -6.12 10.38
N ASN A 6 26.22 -5.17 9.66
CA ASN A 6 25.53 -4.25 8.77
C ASN A 6 24.84 -4.95 7.59
N ARG A 7 25.48 -5.96 6.96
CA ARG A 7 24.84 -6.77 5.89
C ARG A 7 23.67 -7.60 6.38
N VAL A 8 23.76 -8.17 7.59
CA VAL A 8 22.65 -8.93 8.19
C VAL A 8 21.48 -8.01 8.52
N ARG A 9 21.76 -6.80 9.07
CA ARG A 9 20.73 -5.79 9.36
C ARG A 9 20.06 -5.25 8.10
N SER A 10 20.81 -4.95 7.03
CA SER A 10 20.24 -4.50 5.76
C SER A 10 19.41 -5.60 5.07
N GLY A 11 19.85 -6.86 5.17
CA GLY A 11 19.07 -8.02 4.72
C GLY A 11 17.75 -8.21 5.45
N ALA A 12 17.75 -8.07 6.79
CA ALA A 12 16.53 -8.15 7.59
C ALA A 12 15.55 -6.99 7.31
N GLY A 13 16.06 -5.76 7.17
CA GLY A 13 15.26 -4.59 6.82
C GLY A 13 14.60 -4.70 5.43
N LYS A 14 15.37 -5.16 4.44
CA LYS A 14 14.85 -5.42 3.09
C LYS A 14 13.77 -6.52 3.11
N ALA A 15 13.99 -7.59 3.86
CA ALA A 15 13.01 -8.68 3.96
C ALA A 15 11.69 -8.21 4.62
N ALA A 16 11.77 -7.39 5.68
CA ALA A 16 10.59 -6.81 6.32
C ALA A 16 9.83 -5.87 5.38
N PHE A 17 10.54 -5.05 4.60
CA PHE A 17 9.97 -4.17 3.59
C PHE A 17 9.23 -4.96 2.50
N GLU A 18 9.86 -5.97 1.91
CA GLU A 18 9.23 -6.81 0.88
C GLU A 18 8.01 -7.58 1.42
N ALA A 19 8.08 -8.06 2.67
CA ALA A 19 6.96 -8.73 3.33
C ALA A 19 5.77 -7.79 3.54
N ASP A 20 6.02 -6.55 4.00
CA ASP A 20 4.96 -5.56 4.18
C ASP A 20 4.36 -5.10 2.84
N LYS A 21 5.20 -4.88 1.83
CA LYS A 21 4.79 -4.57 0.46
C LYS A 21 3.90 -5.67 -0.13
N LEU A 22 4.27 -6.94 0.06
CA LEU A 22 3.45 -8.09 -0.34
C LEU A 22 2.11 -8.11 0.40
N ARG A 23 2.13 -7.93 1.72
CA ARG A 23 0.92 -7.90 2.56
C ARG A 23 -0.06 -6.81 2.10
N ARG A 24 0.42 -5.58 1.89
CA ARG A 24 -0.39 -4.45 1.40
C ARG A 24 -0.99 -4.74 0.02
N THR A 25 -0.17 -5.26 -0.89
CA THR A 25 -0.61 -5.66 -2.23
C THR A 25 -1.73 -6.70 -2.17
N GLN A 26 -1.56 -7.74 -1.36
CA GLN A 26 -2.55 -8.82 -1.21
C GLN A 26 -3.87 -8.32 -0.62
N ALA A 27 -3.81 -7.41 0.36
CA ALA A 27 -5.00 -6.81 0.94
C ALA A 27 -5.85 -6.06 -0.11
N ILE A 28 -5.21 -5.34 -1.04
CA ILE A 28 -5.91 -4.63 -2.11
C ILE A 28 -6.42 -5.60 -3.19
N GLN A 29 -5.66 -6.62 -3.53
CA GLN A 29 -6.11 -7.66 -4.48
C GLN A 29 -7.37 -8.40 -3.98
N LEU A 30 -7.53 -8.58 -2.67
CA LEU A 30 -8.77 -9.11 -2.09
C LEU A 30 -9.97 -8.17 -2.32
N LYS A 31 -9.77 -6.85 -2.18
CA LYS A 31 -10.82 -5.86 -2.49
C LYS A 31 -11.20 -5.89 -3.97
N ILE A 32 -10.23 -5.96 -4.87
CA ILE A 32 -10.47 -6.09 -6.32
C ILE A 32 -11.28 -7.36 -6.61
N ARG A 33 -10.94 -8.49 -6.00
CA ARG A 33 -11.72 -9.74 -6.15
C ARG A 33 -13.17 -9.59 -5.70
N SER A 34 -13.41 -8.92 -4.57
CA SER A 34 -14.77 -8.64 -4.09
C SER A 34 -15.55 -7.75 -5.07
N LEU A 35 -14.91 -6.69 -5.58
CA LEU A 35 -15.53 -5.79 -6.56
C LEU A 35 -15.83 -6.53 -7.87
N ASN A 36 -14.95 -7.42 -8.34
CA ASN A 36 -15.22 -8.25 -9.52
C ASN A 36 -16.46 -9.14 -9.33
N GLN A 37 -16.62 -9.74 -8.15
CA GLN A 37 -17.85 -10.50 -7.84
C GLN A 37 -19.10 -9.61 -7.83
N GLU A 38 -18.96 -8.36 -7.40
CA GLU A 38 -20.05 -7.37 -7.47
C GLU A 38 -20.36 -6.98 -8.92
N THR A 39 -19.34 -6.78 -9.76
CA THR A 39 -19.48 -6.54 -11.20
C THR A 39 -20.31 -7.65 -11.86
N GLU A 40 -20.02 -8.92 -11.60
CA GLU A 40 -20.80 -10.05 -12.16
C GLU A 40 -22.27 -10.02 -11.74
N LYS A 41 -22.56 -9.65 -10.48
CA LYS A 41 -23.94 -9.48 -9.99
C LYS A 41 -24.64 -8.33 -10.69
N VAL A 42 -23.97 -7.19 -10.86
CA VAL A 42 -24.53 -6.02 -11.54
C VAL A 42 -24.75 -6.32 -13.02
N TYR A 43 -23.83 -7.01 -13.70
CA TYR A 43 -24.01 -7.46 -15.08
C TYR A 43 -25.23 -8.35 -15.25
N THR A 44 -25.39 -9.33 -14.35
CA THR A 44 -26.57 -10.20 -14.36
C THR A 44 -27.85 -9.40 -14.19
N GLN A 45 -27.84 -8.40 -13.30
CA GLN A 45 -28.99 -7.51 -13.09
C GLN A 45 -29.28 -6.63 -14.31
N VAL A 46 -28.25 -6.06 -14.95
CA VAL A 46 -28.37 -5.28 -16.19
C VAL A 46 -29.00 -6.15 -17.27
N GLY A 47 -28.51 -7.36 -17.48
CA GLY A 47 -29.05 -8.30 -18.47
C GLY A 47 -30.51 -8.65 -18.20
N ARG A 48 -30.87 -8.90 -16.93
CA ARG A 48 -32.26 -9.17 -16.54
C ARG A 48 -33.18 -7.98 -16.83
N VAL A 49 -32.78 -6.77 -16.43
CA VAL A 49 -33.57 -5.54 -16.67
C VAL A 49 -33.71 -5.29 -18.17
N ALA A 50 -32.61 -5.38 -18.93
CA ALA A 50 -32.62 -5.21 -20.37
C ALA A 50 -33.55 -6.22 -21.07
N TYR A 51 -33.54 -7.49 -20.65
CA TYR A 51 -34.41 -8.51 -21.22
C TYR A 51 -35.89 -8.27 -20.90
N THR A 52 -36.22 -7.88 -19.66
CA THR A 52 -37.61 -7.51 -19.30
C THR A 52 -38.11 -6.32 -20.10
N LEU A 53 -37.29 -5.28 -20.24
CA LEU A 53 -37.63 -4.09 -21.03
C LEU A 53 -37.80 -4.41 -22.52
N TYR A 54 -36.97 -5.31 -23.07
CA TYR A 54 -37.12 -5.82 -24.43
C TYR A 54 -38.46 -6.54 -24.63
N GLN A 55 -38.85 -7.42 -23.69
CA GLN A 55 -40.14 -8.12 -23.75
C GLN A 55 -41.35 -7.17 -23.70
N GLN A 56 -41.16 -5.99 -23.10
CA GLN A 56 -42.19 -4.95 -22.99
C GLN A 56 -42.14 -3.95 -24.17
N GLU A 57 -41.25 -4.15 -25.15
CA GLU A 57 -40.98 -3.21 -26.25
C GLU A 57 -40.59 -1.79 -25.79
N GLN A 58 -40.12 -1.65 -24.55
CA GLN A 58 -39.74 -0.38 -23.91
C GLN A 58 -38.22 -0.33 -23.69
N VAL A 59 -37.44 -0.32 -24.77
CA VAL A 59 -35.96 -0.43 -24.67
C VAL A 59 -35.26 0.84 -24.17
N ALA A 60 -35.97 1.97 -24.07
CA ALA A 60 -35.37 3.23 -23.60
C ALA A 60 -35.91 3.61 -22.22
N GLN A 61 -35.33 3.06 -21.15
CA GLN A 61 -35.79 3.32 -19.78
C GLN A 61 -34.68 3.73 -18.80
N PRO A 62 -34.97 4.68 -17.87
CA PRO A 62 -34.04 5.17 -16.85
C PRO A 62 -33.40 4.08 -15.99
N GLU A 63 -34.09 2.94 -15.83
CA GLU A 63 -33.64 1.83 -15.00
C GLU A 63 -32.42 1.13 -15.57
N LEU A 64 -32.36 0.99 -16.90
CA LEU A 64 -31.18 0.44 -17.58
C LEU A 64 -29.99 1.39 -17.43
N LYS A 65 -30.23 2.70 -17.60
CA LYS A 65 -29.20 3.72 -17.36
C LYS A 65 -28.68 3.67 -15.92
N ALA A 66 -29.55 3.59 -14.92
CA ALA A 66 -29.14 3.49 -13.52
C ALA A 66 -28.36 2.20 -13.20
N ALA A 67 -28.64 1.09 -13.89
CA ALA A 67 -27.86 -0.13 -13.78
C ALA A 67 -26.46 0.01 -14.42
N CYS A 68 -26.37 0.64 -15.60
CA CYS A 68 -25.10 0.96 -16.25
C CYS A 68 -24.24 1.96 -15.45
N ASP A 69 -24.86 2.98 -14.85
CA ASP A 69 -24.15 3.97 -14.03
C ASP A 69 -23.53 3.32 -12.77
N ARG A 70 -24.24 2.37 -12.14
CA ARG A 70 -23.68 1.56 -11.05
C ARG A 70 -22.50 0.71 -11.49
N LEU A 71 -22.60 0.08 -12.66
CA LEU A 71 -21.50 -0.72 -13.23
C LEU A 71 -20.26 0.14 -13.50
N ALA A 72 -20.44 1.35 -14.06
CA ALA A 72 -19.36 2.30 -14.28
C ALA A 72 -18.68 2.72 -12.97
N ALA A 73 -19.46 2.93 -11.90
CA ALA A 73 -18.92 3.25 -10.58
C ALA A 73 -18.09 2.11 -9.97
N VAL A 74 -18.50 0.85 -10.17
CA VAL A 74 -17.71 -0.31 -9.73
C VAL A 74 -16.39 -0.41 -10.51
N PHE A 75 -16.42 -0.20 -11.84
CA PHE A 75 -15.20 -0.18 -12.65
C PHE A 75 -14.23 0.93 -12.25
N ALA A 76 -14.73 2.13 -11.93
CA ALA A 76 -13.90 3.23 -11.45
C ALA A 76 -13.17 2.86 -10.13
N GLN A 77 -13.84 2.14 -9.23
CA GLN A 77 -13.23 1.67 -7.98
C GLN A 77 -12.16 0.59 -8.23
N ILE A 78 -12.41 -0.34 -9.17
CA ILE A 78 -11.42 -1.34 -9.57
C ILE A 78 -10.17 -0.65 -10.11
N ALA A 79 -10.32 0.29 -11.06
CA ALA A 79 -9.20 1.03 -11.64
C ALA A 79 -8.38 1.79 -10.59
N ALA A 80 -9.04 2.44 -9.63
CA ALA A 80 -8.37 3.13 -8.53
C ALA A 80 -7.55 2.16 -7.65
N HIS A 81 -8.08 0.98 -7.37
CA HIS A 81 -7.37 -0.05 -6.60
C HIS A 81 -6.22 -0.70 -7.38
N GLU A 82 -6.35 -0.86 -8.70
CA GLU A 82 -5.26 -1.33 -9.56
C GLU A 82 -4.10 -0.33 -9.59
N GLN A 83 -4.40 0.96 -9.70
CA GLN A 83 -3.38 2.02 -9.63
C GLN A 83 -2.65 2.03 -8.28
N GLU A 84 -3.38 1.79 -7.18
CA GLU A 84 -2.79 1.65 -5.85
C GLU A 84 -1.83 0.46 -5.76
N VAL A 85 -2.20 -0.69 -6.32
CA VAL A 85 -1.33 -1.87 -6.39
C VAL A 85 -0.06 -1.56 -7.16
N GLU A 86 -0.15 -0.91 -8.32
CA GLU A 86 1.03 -0.54 -9.10
C GLU A 86 1.92 0.47 -8.36
N ARG A 87 1.33 1.41 -7.61
CA ARG A 87 2.09 2.32 -6.76
C ARG A 87 2.89 1.58 -5.69
N ILE A 88 2.26 0.65 -4.98
CA ILE A 88 2.93 -0.15 -3.94
C ILE A 88 4.03 -1.03 -4.55
N LYS A 89 3.77 -1.64 -5.71
CA LYS A 89 4.77 -2.43 -6.44
C LYS A 89 5.98 -1.60 -6.88
N ALA A 90 5.79 -0.33 -7.19
CA ALA A 90 6.87 0.59 -7.56
C ALA A 90 7.72 1.07 -6.37
N GLU A 91 7.30 0.82 -5.11
CA GLU A 91 8.09 1.20 -3.94
C GLU A 91 9.44 0.46 -3.94
N ILE A 92 10.51 1.22 -3.70
CA ILE A 92 11.88 0.71 -3.61
C ILE A 92 12.39 0.79 -2.17
N PHE A 93 13.13 -0.23 -1.75
CA PHE A 93 13.82 -0.21 -0.46
C PHE A 93 15.01 0.74 -0.52
N VAL A 94 15.03 1.75 0.36
CA VAL A 94 16.18 2.64 0.54
C VAL A 94 16.88 2.26 1.84
N ASP A 95 18.15 1.88 1.75
CA ASP A 95 18.94 1.49 2.93
C ASP A 95 19.28 2.74 3.76
N ALA A 96 18.90 2.72 5.04
CA ALA A 96 19.19 3.79 6.00
C ALA A 96 20.70 4.04 6.19
N ALA A 97 21.56 3.08 5.83
CA ALA A 97 23.01 3.27 5.85
C ALA A 97 23.51 4.31 4.81
N VAL A 98 22.74 4.55 3.73
CA VAL A 98 23.08 5.53 2.68
C VAL A 98 22.37 6.87 2.91
N ALA A 99 21.26 6.88 3.64
CA ALA A 99 20.48 8.09 3.95
C ALA A 99 21.06 8.99 5.05
N GLY A 100 22.29 8.71 5.50
CA GLY A 100 22.83 9.25 6.75
C GLY A 100 22.21 8.50 7.94
N ILE A 101 23.05 8.10 8.89
CA ILE A 101 22.59 7.36 10.07
C ILE A 101 21.61 8.26 10.84
N GLN A 102 20.34 7.87 10.88
CA GLN A 102 19.32 8.60 11.64
C GLN A 102 19.40 8.19 13.12
N TYR A 103 19.72 9.16 13.96
CA TYR A 103 19.73 9.03 15.41
C TYR A 103 18.43 9.61 16.00
N GLY A 104 18.10 9.18 17.21
CA GLY A 104 16.89 9.59 17.92
C GLY A 104 15.74 8.59 17.80
N HIS A 105 14.51 9.09 17.93
CA HIS A 105 13.28 8.30 17.95
C HIS A 105 12.85 7.93 16.53
N ILE A 106 12.91 6.64 16.17
CA ILE A 106 12.70 6.19 14.78
C ILE A 106 11.78 4.97 14.67
N CYS A 107 11.18 4.80 13.50
CA CYS A 107 10.44 3.59 13.14
C CYS A 107 11.41 2.44 12.80
N PRO A 108 11.32 1.26 13.45
CA PRO A 108 12.22 0.14 13.18
C PRO A 108 12.06 -0.45 11.76
N ASN A 109 10.91 -0.22 11.12
CA ASN A 109 10.63 -0.64 9.75
C ASN A 109 11.07 0.38 8.68
N GLY A 110 11.77 1.45 9.05
CA GLY A 110 12.38 2.36 8.07
C GLY A 110 11.50 3.50 7.53
N HIS A 111 10.36 3.80 8.15
CA HIS A 111 9.54 4.98 7.80
C HIS A 111 10.13 6.33 8.27
N GLY A 112 11.35 6.33 8.80
CA GLY A 112 12.09 7.52 9.22
C GLY A 112 11.94 7.89 10.70
N GLN A 113 12.30 9.13 11.03
CA GLN A 113 12.14 9.72 12.36
C GLN A 113 10.67 9.89 12.74
N MET A 114 10.39 9.67 14.01
CA MET A 114 9.09 9.80 14.63
C MET A 114 9.08 10.97 15.61
N ALA A 115 7.92 11.59 15.84
CA ALA A 115 7.81 12.63 16.84
C ALA A 115 8.13 12.06 18.23
N PRO A 116 8.75 12.82 19.16
CA PRO A 116 9.12 12.31 20.49
C PRO A 116 7.94 11.75 21.31
N GLN A 117 6.71 12.20 21.02
CA GLN A 117 5.49 11.73 21.67
C GLN A 117 4.86 10.47 21.03
N ASP A 118 5.34 10.03 19.86
CA ASP A 118 4.73 8.93 19.12
C ASP A 118 5.32 7.58 19.51
N TYR A 119 4.62 6.80 20.34
CA TYR A 119 5.09 5.45 20.72
C TYR A 119 5.03 4.42 19.58
N PHE A 120 4.21 4.67 18.54
CA PHE A 120 3.98 3.76 17.42
C PHE A 120 4.04 4.51 16.10
N CYS A 121 4.63 3.88 15.08
CA CYS A 121 4.71 4.47 13.75
C CYS A 121 3.31 4.62 13.14
N GLN A 122 2.95 5.84 12.73
CA GLN A 122 1.64 6.12 12.12
C GLN A 122 1.45 5.45 10.75
N VAL A 123 2.54 4.96 10.13
CA VAL A 123 2.50 4.28 8.83
C VAL A 123 2.34 2.77 8.98
N CYS A 124 3.03 2.13 9.93
CA CYS A 124 3.05 0.66 10.05
C CYS A 124 2.69 0.08 11.41
N GLY A 125 2.44 0.91 12.43
CA GLY A 125 2.07 0.48 13.78
C GLY A 125 3.19 -0.16 14.59
N ALA A 126 4.42 -0.22 14.09
CA ALA A 126 5.55 -0.74 14.85
C ALA A 126 5.91 0.21 16.01
N LYS A 127 6.25 -0.36 17.18
CA LYS A 127 6.71 0.42 18.33
C LYS A 127 8.03 1.13 17.99
N ALA A 128 8.12 2.41 18.34
CA ALA A 128 9.31 3.20 18.12
C ALA A 128 10.53 2.65 18.88
N ILE A 129 11.72 2.92 18.34
CA ILE A 129 13.00 2.61 18.98
C ILE A 129 13.86 3.87 19.08
N ASP A 130 14.63 4.00 20.15
CA ASP A 130 15.58 5.09 20.35
C ASP A 130 16.99 4.63 19.97
N VAL A 131 17.59 5.32 18.99
CA VAL A 131 18.95 5.04 18.52
C VAL A 131 19.89 6.15 18.97
N PRO A 132 20.84 5.90 19.89
CA PRO A 132 21.77 6.93 20.36
C PRO A 132 22.77 7.33 19.27
N PRO A 133 23.19 8.60 19.20
CA PRO A 133 24.29 9.04 18.33
C PRO A 133 25.64 8.43 18.78
N PRO A 134 26.58 8.17 17.86
CA PRO A 134 27.89 7.64 18.19
C PRO A 134 28.67 8.68 19.00
N THR A 135 29.00 8.33 20.23
CA THR A 135 29.94 9.10 21.05
C THR A 135 31.36 8.77 20.59
N GLY A 136 32.01 9.71 19.91
CA GLY A 136 33.45 9.69 19.66
C GLY A 136 33.88 9.14 18.30
N LEU A 137 33.82 9.98 17.28
CA LEU A 137 34.75 9.91 16.15
C LEU A 137 35.35 11.31 16.01
N ALA A 138 36.60 11.48 16.46
CA ALA A 138 37.38 12.65 16.05
C ALA A 138 37.54 12.57 14.53
N CYS A 139 37.16 13.64 13.83
CA CYS A 139 37.33 13.73 12.39
C CYS A 139 38.83 13.66 12.06
N PRO A 140 39.31 12.67 11.28
CA PRO A 140 40.72 12.55 10.93
C PRO A 140 41.22 13.68 10.00
N HIS A 141 40.33 14.61 9.64
CA HIS A 141 40.62 15.76 8.78
C HIS A 141 40.43 17.12 9.46
N CYS A 142 40.21 17.14 10.77
CA CYS A 142 40.23 18.36 11.57
C CYS A 142 41.49 18.34 12.45
N HIS A 143 42.63 18.72 11.86
CA HIS A 143 43.83 19.19 12.58
C HIS A 143 44.06 20.65 12.21
#